data_AF-A0A1W9M329-F1
#
_entry.id   AF-A0A1W9M329-F1
#
_cell.length_a   1.000
_cell.length_b   1.000
_cell.length_c   1.000
_cell.angle_alpha   90.00
_cell.angle_beta   90.00
_cell.angle_gamma   90.00
#
_symmetry.space_group_name_H-M   'P 1'
#
loop_
_entity.id
_entity.type
_entity.pdbx_description
1 polymer ?
#
loop_
_entity_poly.entity_id
_entity_poly.type
_entity_poly.pdbx_seq_one_letter_code
_entity_poly.pdbx_strand_id
1 'polypeptide(L)' 'SPWIAAVVNLHDGSFNLQPGLTYTPVTNLELNARLGIPIGPRASEFGEKQDDLRTEIWIRYFF' A
#
# COMPACT_ATOMS: atom_id res chain seq x y z
N SER A 1 -1.13 14.59 4.82
CA SER A 1 0.05 14.35 3.99
C SER A 1 -0.12 13.09 3.14
N PRO A 2 -0.22 13.23 1.81
CA PRO A 2 -0.10 12.11 0.87
C PRO A 2 1.36 11.67 0.74
N TRP A 3 1.60 10.38 0.55
CA TRP A 3 2.91 9.82 0.25
C TRP A 3 2.76 8.63 -0.71
N ILE A 4 3.83 8.35 -1.46
CA ILE A 4 3.86 7.20 -2.36
C ILE A 4 5.19 6.49 -2.12
N ALA A 5 5.13 5.20 -1.85
CA ALA A 5 6.30 4.33 -1.85
C ALA A 5 6.18 3.32 -2.99
N ALA A 6 7.30 2.96 -3.60
CA ALA A 6 7.38 1.88 -4.57
C ALA A 6 8.56 0.99 -4.21
N VAL A 7 8.37 -0.31 -4.22
CA VAL A 7 9.42 -1.31 -4.01
C VAL A 7 9.58 -2.08 -5.30
N VAL A 8 10.70 -1.91 -5.99
CA VAL A 8 11.00 -2.60 -7.25
C VAL A 8 12.00 -3.73 -6.98
N ASN A 9 11.73 -4.89 -7.54
CA ASN A 9 12.64 -6.02 -7.57
C ASN A 9 13.40 -5.99 -8.90
N LEU A 10 14.71 -5.77 -8.83
CA LEU A 10 15.58 -5.65 -10.00
C LEU A 10 15.90 -7.01 -10.65
N HIS A 11 15.56 -8.12 -10.00
CA HIS A 11 15.88 -9.46 -10.48
C HIS A 11 14.84 -10.00 -11.46
N ASP A 12 13.55 -9.83 -11.17
CA ASP A 12 12.44 -10.31 -12.00
C ASP A 12 11.56 -9.18 -12.56
N GLY A 13 11.88 -7.92 -12.24
CA GLY A 13 11.12 -6.75 -12.66
C GLY A 13 9.76 -6.62 -11.96
N SER A 14 9.49 -7.42 -10.93
CA SER A 14 8.28 -7.25 -10.11
C SER A 14 8.37 -5.96 -9.31
N PHE A 15 7.25 -5.27 -9.12
CA PHE A 15 7.23 -4.08 -8.28
C PHE A 15 5.95 -4.00 -7.47
N ASN A 16 6.05 -3.40 -6.29
CA ASN A 16 4.92 -3.16 -5.40
C ASN A 16 4.77 -1.67 -5.20
N LEU A 17 3.67 -1.12 -5.72
CA LEU A 17 3.32 0.27 -5.55
C LEU A 17 2.44 0.44 -4.32
N GLN A 18 2.85 1.32 -3.42
CA GLN A 18 2.20 1.55 -2.16
C GLN A 18 1.89 3.04 -1.97
N PRO A 19 0.79 3.54 -2.56
CA PRO A 19 0.34 4.88 -2.23
C PRO A 19 -0.32 4.88 -0.85
N GLY A 20 0.03 5.89 -0.06
CA GLY A 20 -0.52 6.11 1.26
C GLY A 20 -0.98 7.55 1.46
N LEU A 21 -1.96 7.73 2.32
CA LEU A 21 -2.52 9.02 2.66
C LEU A 21 -2.76 9.05 4.16
N THR A 22 -2.07 9.94 4.84
CA THR A 22 -2.34 10.25 6.25
C THR A 22 -3.03 11.60 6.31
N TYR A 23 -4.26 11.65 6.81
CA TYR A 23 -5.06 12.85 6.93
C TYR A 23 -5.47 13.05 8.40
N THR A 24 -4.99 14.15 8.98
CA THR A 24 -5.23 14.53 10.37
C THR A 24 -5.92 15.89 10.40
N PRO A 25 -7.25 15.94 10.17
CA PRO A 25 -7.99 17.20 10.11
C PRO A 25 -8.12 17.88 11.47
N VAL A 26 -8.12 17.11 12.55
CA VAL A 26 -8.23 17.58 13.93
C VAL A 26 -7.26 16.78 14.80
N THR A 27 -6.85 17.33 15.96
CA THR A 27 -5.84 16.73 16.85
C THR A 27 -6.20 15.32 17.32
N ASN A 28 -7.48 14.98 17.31
CA ASN A 28 -8.03 13.74 17.84
C ASN A 28 -8.47 12.74 16.77
N LEU A 29 -8.27 13.04 15.48
CA LEU A 29 -8.68 12.17 14.38
C LEU A 29 -7.53 11.97 13.40
N GLU A 30 -7.10 10.72 13.27
CA GLU A 30 -6.11 10.29 12.29
C GLU A 30 -6.76 9.29 11.32
N LEU A 31 -6.77 9.66 10.05
CA LEU A 31 -7.21 8.83 8.94
C LEU A 31 -5.97 8.39 8.17
N ASN A 32 -5.71 7.09 8.08
CA ASN A 32 -4.58 6.56 7.35
C ASN A 32 -5.10 5.54 6.33
N ALA A 33 -4.92 5.84 5.05
CA ALA A 33 -5.22 4.92 3.96
C ALA A 33 -3.90 4.45 3.34
N ARG A 34 -3.75 3.16 3.13
CA ARG A 34 -2.63 2.56 2.41
C ARG A 34 -3.18 1.55 1.42
N LEU A 35 -2.76 1.68 0.18
CA LEU A 35 -3.04 0.69 -0.85
C LEU A 35 -1.72 -0.02 -1.15
N GLY A 36 -1.72 -1.34 -1.24
CA GLY A 36 -0.61 -2.13 -1.76
C GLY A 36 -1.04 -2.76 -3.07
N ILE A 37 -0.43 -2.31 -4.17
CA ILE A 37 -0.70 -2.78 -5.52
C ILE A 37 0.56 -3.50 -6.01
N PRO A 38 0.68 -4.81 -5.75
CA PRO A 38 1.74 -5.62 -6.34
C PRO A 38 1.47 -5.79 -7.84
N ILE A 39 2.39 -5.35 -8.70
CA ILE A 39 2.34 -5.51 -10.14
C ILE A 39 3.56 -6.33 -10.56
N GLY A 40 3.33 -7.59 -10.98
CA GLY A 40 4.38 -8.53 -11.37
C GLY A 40 3.99 -9.39 -12.59
N PRO A 41 4.95 -9.82 -13.43
CA PRO A 41 4.69 -10.67 -14.59
C PRO A 41 4.15 -12.05 -14.17
N ARG A 42 3.28 -12.61 -15.02
CA ARG A 42 2.48 -13.84 -14.87
C ARG A 42 3.27 -15.17 -14.72
N ALA A 43 4.57 -15.14 -14.39
CA ALA A 43 5.49 -16.28 -14.38
C ALA A 43 6.64 -16.22 -13.34
N SER A 44 6.49 -15.46 -12.25
CA SER A 44 7.41 -15.47 -11.09
C SER A 44 6.66 -15.96 -9.84
N GLU A 45 7.36 -16.43 -8.79
CA GLU A 45 6.80 -16.99 -7.53
C GLU A 45 5.78 -16.09 -6.81
N PHE A 46 5.62 -14.85 -7.25
CA PHE A 46 4.57 -13.93 -6.81
C PHE A 46 3.19 -14.19 -7.43
N GLY A 47 3.08 -15.02 -8.48
CA GLY A 47 1.82 -15.40 -9.12
C GLY A 47 0.98 -16.42 -8.36
N GLU A 48 1.51 -17.04 -7.30
CA GLU A 48 0.76 -17.94 -6.41
C GLU A 48 0.10 -17.22 -5.23
N LYS A 49 0.52 -15.99 -4.91
CA LYS A 49 -0.10 -15.23 -3.83
C LYS A 49 -1.25 -14.39 -4.37
N GLN A 50 -2.44 -14.93 -4.14
CA GLN A 50 -3.77 -14.37 -4.31
C GLN A 50 -4.03 -13.12 -3.44
N ASP A 51 -3.09 -12.18 -3.39
CA ASP A 51 -3.19 -10.90 -2.68
C ASP A 51 -3.07 -9.79 -3.75
N ASP A 52 -3.96 -9.86 -4.74
CA ASP A 52 -3.96 -9.03 -5.96
C ASP A 52 -4.16 -7.53 -5.65
N LEU A 53 -4.68 -7.23 -4.45
CA LEU A 53 -4.93 -5.86 -4.00
C LEU A 53 -5.06 -5.83 -2.47
N ARG A 54 -4.04 -5.31 -1.77
CA ARG A 54 -4.09 -5.15 -0.31
C ARG A 54 -4.46 -3.72 0.04
N THR A 55 -5.75 -3.48 0.26
CA THR A 55 -6.26 -2.18 0.72
C THR A 55 -6.36 -2.17 2.24
N GLU A 56 -5.69 -1.22 2.88
CA GLU A 56 -5.74 -1.02 4.32
C GLU A 56 -6.22 0.40 4.63
N ILE A 57 -7.30 0.50 5.42
CA ILE A 57 -7.83 1.78 5.89
C ILE A 57 -7.85 1.73 7.42
N TRP A 58 -7.22 2.70 8.03
CA TRP A 58 -7.12 2.86 9.47
C TRP A 58 -7.76 4.19 9.86
N ILE A 59 -8.65 4.12 10.85
CA ILE A 59 -9.28 5.28 11.45
C ILE A 59 -8.95 5.20 12.93
N ARG A 60 -8.25 6.21 13.44
CA ARG A 60 -7.88 6.29 14.85
C ARG A 60 -8.47 7.57 15.42
N TYR A 61 -9.27 7.41 16.46
CA TYR A 61 -9.85 8.52 17.21
C TYR A 61 -9.28 8.49 18.64
N PHE A 62 -8.73 9.61 19.08
CA PHE A 62 -8.19 9.78 20.42
C PHE A 62 -9.21 10.53 21.28
N PHE A 63 -9.57 9.95 22.43
CA PHE A 63 -10.55 10.51 23.39
C PHE A 63 -9.86 11.15 24.59
#